data_AF-A0A3S5K290-F1
#
_entry.id   AF-A0A3S5K290-F1
#
_cell.length_a   1.000
_cell.length_b   1.000
_cell.length_c   1.000
_cell.angle_alpha   90.00
_cell.angle_beta   90.00
_cell.angle_gamma   90.00
#
_symmetry.space_group_name_H-M   'P 1'
#
loop_
_entity.id
_entity.type
_entity.pdbx_description
1 polymer ?
#
loop_
_entity_poly.entity_id
_entity_poly.type
_entity_poly.pdbx_seq_one_letter_code
_entity_poly.pdbx_strand_id
1 'polypeptide(L)'
;MSSVLEDLIGKWIQAGGPFPEYLVNWSSSNQDNENVKGYIPESLKLQFKALCAQKRVTMCSVLYHLIDEWVRTGGSTSESP
;
A
#
# COMPACT_ATOMS: atom_id res chain seq x y z
N MET A 1 12.57 -2.92 -12.36
CA MET A 1 11.75 -3.13 -11.14
C MET A 1 11.14 -1.78 -10.81
N SER A 2 9.86 -1.69 -10.45
CA SER A 2 9.20 -0.40 -10.20
C SER A 2 9.66 0.14 -8.84
N SER A 3 10.54 1.14 -8.84
CA SER A 3 11.08 1.77 -7.62
C SER A 3 9.98 2.38 -6.74
N VAL A 4 8.92 2.92 -7.36
CA VAL A 4 7.85 3.62 -6.66
C VAL A 4 7.12 2.71 -5.66
N LEU A 5 6.71 1.51 -6.06
CA LEU A 5 6.00 0.61 -5.14
C LEU A 5 6.91 0.11 -4.02
N GLU A 6 8.19 -0.13 -4.32
CA GLU A 6 9.17 -0.51 -3.32
C GLU A 6 9.34 0.60 -2.27
N ASP A 7 9.49 1.85 -2.71
CA ASP A 7 9.61 3.01 -1.84
C ASP A 7 8.35 3.25 -1.00
N LEU A 8 7.16 3.15 -1.60
CA LEU A 8 5.89 3.34 -0.90
C LEU A 8 5.71 2.27 0.19
N ILE A 9 5.94 0.99 -0.14
CA ILE A 9 5.81 -0.11 0.82
C ILE A 9 6.88 0.03 1.91
N GLY A 10 8.12 0.38 1.54
CA GLY A 10 9.23 0.57 2.48
C GLY A 10 8.92 1.68 3.49
N LYS A 11 8.50 2.86 3.01
CA LYS A 11 8.10 3.99 3.86
C LYS A 11 6.92 3.62 4.77
N TRP A 12 5.93 2.91 4.25
CA TRP A 12 4.77 2.47 5.04
C TRP A 12 5.15 1.50 6.17
N ILE A 13 6.04 0.53 5.89
CA ILE A 13 6.58 -0.38 6.90
C ILE A 13 7.36 0.40 7.97
N GLN A 14 8.24 1.32 7.56
CA GLN A 14 9.03 2.14 8.48
C GLN A 14 8.16 3.03 9.38
N ALA A 15 7.03 3.52 8.86
CA ALA A 15 6.05 4.29 9.62
C ALA A 15 5.17 3.43 10.57
N GLY A 16 5.37 2.11 10.62
CA GLY A 16 4.57 1.21 11.46
C GLY A 16 3.16 0.95 10.92
N GLY A 17 2.97 1.16 9.62
CA GLY A 17 1.75 0.87 8.88
C GLY A 17 0.55 1.72 9.30
N PRO A 18 0.63 3.06 9.19
CA PRO A 18 -0.54 3.91 9.37
C PRO A 18 -1.58 3.54 8.30
N PHE A 19 -2.79 3.21 8.72
CA PHE A 19 -3.86 2.85 7.79
C PHE A 19 -5.17 3.48 8.23
N PRO A 20 -5.85 4.25 7.37
CA PRO A 20 -7.12 4.86 7.72
C PRO A 20 -8.21 3.81 8.00
N GLU A 21 -8.87 3.92 9.14
CA GLU A 21 -9.92 2.96 9.57
C GLU A 21 -11.08 2.86 8.57
N TYR A 22 -11.39 3.94 7.84
CA TYR A 22 -12.46 3.95 6.84
C TYR A 22 -12.19 3.03 5.63
N LEU A 23 -10.93 2.74 5.32
CA LEU A 23 -10.56 1.85 4.22
C LEU A 23 -10.68 0.36 4.58
N VAL A 24 -10.77 0.02 5.87
CA VAL A 24 -11.05 -1.35 6.32
C VAL A 24 -12.42 -1.81 5.83
N ASN A 25 -13.37 -0.87 5.67
CA ASN A 25 -14.73 -1.13 5.23
C ASN A 25 -14.91 -1.06 3.70
N TRP A 26 -13.92 -0.49 2.98
CA TRP A 26 -13.95 -0.34 1.52
C TRP A 26 -13.93 -1.70 0.80
N SER A 27 -13.26 -2.71 1.37
CA SER A 27 -13.22 -4.08 0.82
C SER A 27 -14.58 -4.79 0.76
N SER A 28 -15.65 -4.19 1.27
CA SER A 28 -17.01 -4.75 1.24
C SER A 28 -17.91 -4.16 0.15
N SER A 29 -17.47 -3.11 -0.58
CA SER A 29 -18.23 -2.53 -1.69
C SER A 29 -17.94 -3.27 -2.99
N ASN A 30 -18.94 -4.03 -3.46
CA ASN A 30 -18.89 -4.85 -4.67
C ASN A 30 -19.14 -4.02 -5.97
N GLN A 31 -18.74 -2.75 -5.98
CA GLN A 31 -18.87 -1.87 -7.15
C GLN A 31 -17.70 -2.12 -8.10
N ASP A 32 -17.98 -2.61 -9.32
CA ASP A 32 -17.19 -2.54 -10.56
C ASP A 32 -15.65 -2.33 -10.44
N ASN A 33 -15.00 -3.07 -9.55
CA ASN A 33 -13.56 -2.92 -9.29
C ASN A 33 -12.79 -3.93 -10.14
N GLU A 34 -11.84 -3.43 -10.92
CA GLU A 34 -10.93 -4.28 -11.68
C GLU A 34 -9.88 -4.93 -10.77
N ASN A 35 -9.66 -6.24 -10.94
CA ASN A 35 -8.65 -6.94 -10.17
C ASN A 35 -7.29 -6.85 -10.87
N VAL A 36 -6.42 -5.99 -10.34
CA VAL A 36 -5.07 -5.78 -10.87
C VAL A 36 -4.07 -6.65 -10.10
N LYS A 37 -3.28 -7.45 -10.84
CA LYS A 37 -2.13 -8.15 -10.25
C LYS A 37 -0.98 -7.17 -10.04
N GLY A 38 -0.72 -6.81 -8.79
CA GLY A 38 0.44 -6.01 -8.39
C GLY A 38 1.68 -6.86 -8.12
N TYR A 39 2.86 -6.30 -8.40
CA TYR A 39 4.14 -6.85 -7.94
C TYR A 39 4.48 -6.29 -6.55
N ILE A 40 4.95 -7.16 -5.66
CA ILE A 40 5.51 -6.76 -4.36
C ILE A 40 6.95 -7.29 -4.32
N PRO A 41 7.94 -6.43 -4.04
CA PRO A 41 9.34 -6.85 -3.90
C PRO A 41 9.48 -7.97 -2.85
N GLU A 42 10.20 -9.04 -3.20
CA GLU A 42 10.39 -10.20 -2.30
C GLU A 42 11.09 -9.80 -1.00
N SER A 43 11.99 -8.82 -1.05
CA SER A 43 12.67 -8.24 0.12
C SER A 43 11.71 -7.66 1.16
N LEU A 44 10.58 -7.09 0.71
CA LEU A 44 9.59 -6.42 1.57
C LEU A 44 8.37 -7.29 1.88
N LYS A 45 8.11 -8.32 1.06
CA LYS A 45 6.88 -9.13 1.09
C LYS A 45 6.57 -9.72 2.45
N LEU A 46 7.56 -10.27 3.16
CA LEU A 46 7.36 -10.89 4.46
C LEU A 46 6.93 -9.85 5.51
N GLN A 47 7.68 -8.74 5.61
CA GLN A 47 7.40 -7.67 6.57
C GLN A 47 6.06 -7.00 6.27
N PHE A 48 5.80 -6.74 4.99
CA PHE A 48 4.54 -6.17 4.53
C PHE A 48 3.35 -7.05 4.90
N LYS A 49 3.43 -8.37 4.64
CA LYS A 49 2.38 -9.33 4.98
C LYS A 49 2.16 -9.43 6.49
N ALA A 50 3.23 -9.49 7.28
CA ALA A 50 3.15 -9.55 8.73
C ALA A 50 2.47 -8.30 9.31
N LEU A 51 2.83 -7.12 8.83
CA LEU A 51 2.27 -5.86 9.29
C LEU A 51 0.80 -5.71 8.87
N CYS A 52 0.44 -6.10 7.64
CA CYS A 52 -0.96 -6.16 7.21
C CYS A 52 -1.80 -7.06 8.12
N ALA A 53 -1.29 -8.25 8.48
CA ALA A 53 -1.96 -9.17 9.38
C ALA A 53 -2.13 -8.58 10.80
N GLN A 54 -1.07 -7.95 11.32
CA GLN A 54 -1.11 -7.28 12.63
C GLN A 54 -2.15 -6.15 12.67
N LYS A 55 -2.28 -5.38 11.58
CA LYS A 55 -3.22 -4.27 11.44
C LYS A 55 -4.63 -4.71 11.01
N ARG A 56 -4.83 -6.01 10.72
CA ARG A 56 -6.09 -6.58 10.22
C ARG A 56 -6.58 -5.91 8.92
N VAL A 57 -5.64 -5.59 8.03
CA VAL A 57 -5.90 -5.00 6.71
C VAL A 57 -5.45 -5.96 5.61
N THR A 58 -6.03 -5.83 4.41
CA THR A 58 -5.58 -6.63 3.26
C THR A 58 -4.40 -5.96 2.57
N MET A 59 -3.53 -6.77 1.96
CA MET A 59 -2.41 -6.23 1.17
C MET A 59 -2.93 -5.37 0.00
N CYS A 60 -4.03 -5.78 -0.64
CA CYS A 60 -4.64 -5.02 -1.75
C CYS A 60 -5.17 -3.65 -1.29
N SER A 61 -5.85 -3.58 -0.14
CA SER A 61 -6.36 -2.31 0.38
C SER A 61 -5.23 -1.36 0.75
N VAL A 62 -4.11 -1.89 1.26
CA VAL A 62 -2.92 -1.07 1.53
C VAL A 62 -2.26 -0.60 0.24
N LEU A 63 -2.07 -1.47 -0.76
CA LEU A 63 -1.51 -1.06 -2.04
C LEU A 63 -2.37 0.00 -2.73
N TYR A 64 -3.69 -0.18 -2.74
CA TYR A 64 -4.62 0.81 -3.27
C TYR A 64 -4.45 2.16 -2.56
N HIS A 65 -4.43 2.17 -1.23
CA HIS A 65 -4.26 3.38 -0.44
C HIS A 65 -2.95 4.11 -0.76
N LEU A 66 -1.84 3.37 -0.80
CA LEU A 66 -0.52 3.93 -1.10
C LEU A 66 -0.46 4.52 -2.51
N ILE A 67 -1.06 3.84 -3.49
CA ILE A 67 -1.12 4.32 -4.87
C ILE A 67 -2.05 5.53 -4.98
N ASP A 68 -3.23 5.52 -4.36
CA ASP A 68 -4.18 6.64 -4.34
C ASP A 68 -3.53 7.89 -3.74
N GLU A 69 -2.88 7.74 -2.58
CA GLU A 69 -2.17 8.84 -1.94
C GLU A 69 -1.02 9.36 -2.83
N TRP A 70 -0.22 8.46 -3.41
CA TRP A 70 0.86 8.84 -4.31
C TRP A 70 0.37 9.58 -5.56
N VAL A 71 -0.73 9.14 -6.18
CA VAL A 71 -1.35 9.83 -7.32
C VAL A 71 -1.87 11.21 -6.90
N ARG A 72 -2.57 11.30 -5.76
CA ARG A 72 -3.12 12.57 -5.25
C ARG A 72 -2.05 13.58 -4.83
N THR A 73 -0.88 13.11 -4.41
CA THR A 73 0.28 13.95 -4.07
C THR A 73 1.15 14.32 -5.28
N GLY A 74 0.72 14.01 -6.50
CA GLY A 74 1.40 14.40 -7.73
C GLY A 74 2.62 13.53 -8.06
N GLY A 75 2.64 12.28 -7.59
CA GLY A 75 3.65 11.29 -7.98
C GLY A 75 5.03 11.49 -7.35
N SER A 76 5.16 12.37 -6.35
CA SER A 76 6.43 12.70 -5.74
C SER A 76 6.78 11.69 -4.63
N THR A 77 7.64 10.74 -4.94
CA THR A 77 8.39 10.01 -3.90
C THR A 77 9.51 10.94 -3.45
N SER A 78 9.33 11.65 -2.33
CA SER A 78 10.31 12.60 -1.79
C SER A 78 11.77 12.18 -2.00
N GLU A 79 12.41 12.73 -3.03
CA GLU A 79 13.86 12.85 -3.12
C GLU A 79 14.25 14.01 -2.21
N SER A 80 14.93 13.72 -1.10
CA SER A 80 15.65 14.78 -0.40
C SER A 80 16.96 15.05 -1.16
N PRO A 81 17.36 16.31 -1.32
CA PRO A 81 18.54 16.73 -2.09
C PRO A 81 19.87 16.23 -1.49
#